data_AF-A0A9Q0JLS8-F1
#
_entry.id   AF-A0A9Q0JLS8-F1
#
_cell.length_a   1.000
_cell.length_b   1.000
_cell.length_c   1.000
_cell.angle_alpha   90.00
_cell.angle_beta   90.00
_cell.angle_gamma   90.00
#
_symmetry.space_group_name_H-M   'P 1'
#
loop_
_entity.id
_entity.type
_entity.pdbx_description
1 polymer ?
#
loop_
_entity_poly.entity_id
_entity_poly.type
_entity_poly.pdbx_seq_one_letter_code
_entity_poly.pdbx_strand_id
1 'polypeptide(L)'
;MSMAVVIHAAAVIERMLNLSSLPLILLALLSAVYVILSSSKKKADHLPPGPRQWPIIGNILHMGKLPHISMAHYAKAHGPLISLRLGSQLVIVGSSPEAAAEILRTQDRFLSARKIPSGMKYKHVDHDSMSLLWATKCGEGWKNLRTLCRNELFSGKAIEAQASLREKKVGEMVEYVRSRQGQVVSIGDSVFTTVFNTLTNVLFSKDFINGLEHKGSAAGGLQSLTSRLVELSAVPNVADFYPIFAGLDPQRLYARLTKTYEAACALWAPHIRERRETHVPAAGGDPQDFLDVFLENGFDDHQINWLLMKEKDMLFVPNPKP
;
A
#
# COMPACT_ATOMS: atom_id res chain seq x y z
N MET A 1 30.75 -52.80 24.38
CA MET A 1 31.14 -51.73 23.43
C MET A 1 31.89 -50.67 24.22
N SER A 2 33.19 -50.51 24.00
CA SER A 2 34.06 -49.71 24.89
C SER A 2 33.74 -48.21 24.78
N MET A 3 33.68 -47.49 25.92
CA MET A 3 33.45 -46.03 25.99
C MET A 3 34.37 -45.24 25.04
N ALA A 4 35.58 -45.74 24.81
CA ALA A 4 36.55 -45.16 23.88
C ALA A 4 36.01 -45.08 22.44
N VAL A 5 35.23 -46.06 21.99
CA VAL A 5 34.66 -46.08 20.62
C VAL A 5 33.57 -45.03 20.46
N VAL A 6 32.75 -44.81 21.48
CA VAL A 6 31.68 -43.79 21.47
C VAL A 6 32.27 -42.37 21.50
N ILE A 7 33.32 -42.15 22.30
CA ILE A 7 34.01 -40.84 22.36
C ILE A 7 34.75 -40.56 21.03
N HIS A 8 35.38 -41.57 20.42
CA HIS A 8 36.02 -41.39 19.11
C HIS A 8 35.00 -41.13 18.00
N ALA A 9 33.87 -41.85 18.00
CA ALA A 9 32.80 -41.63 17.03
C ALA A 9 32.17 -40.23 17.19
N ALA A 10 31.92 -39.78 18.42
CA ALA A 10 31.41 -38.43 18.69
C ALA A 10 32.40 -37.34 18.23
N ALA A 11 33.69 -37.48 18.53
CA ALA A 11 34.73 -36.53 18.11
C ALA A 11 34.93 -36.51 16.58
N VAL A 12 34.76 -37.65 15.91
CA VAL A 12 34.79 -37.75 14.44
C VAL A 12 33.55 -37.12 13.83
N ILE A 13 32.36 -37.34 14.39
CA ILE A 13 31.12 -36.70 13.92
C ILE A 13 31.17 -35.18 14.11
N GLU A 14 31.67 -34.68 15.24
CA GLU A 14 31.85 -33.25 15.50
C GLU A 14 32.90 -32.62 14.56
N ARG A 15 34.00 -33.34 14.27
CA ARG A 15 34.98 -32.94 13.26
C ARG A 15 34.44 -32.98 11.83
N MET A 16 33.57 -33.94 11.48
CA MET A 16 32.93 -34.06 10.16
C MET A 16 31.85 -33.00 9.95
N LEU A 17 31.10 -32.66 10.99
CA LEU A 17 30.15 -31.54 10.99
C LEU A 17 30.88 -30.19 10.85
N ASN A 18 32.03 -30.02 11.50
CA ASN A 18 32.87 -28.83 11.31
C ASN A 18 33.51 -28.79 9.90
N LEU A 19 34.08 -29.89 9.39
CA LEU A 19 34.72 -29.94 8.07
C LEU A 19 33.74 -29.71 6.90
N SER A 20 32.50 -30.16 7.02
CA SER A 20 31.45 -29.93 6.01
C SER A 20 30.95 -28.49 6.00
N SER A 21 31.07 -27.76 7.11
CA SER A 21 30.73 -26.33 7.21
C SER A 21 31.84 -25.38 6.73
N LEU A 22 33.12 -25.79 6.81
CA LEU A 22 34.27 -24.99 6.36
C LEU A 22 34.20 -24.51 4.90
N PRO A 23 33.85 -25.32 3.88
CA PRO A 23 33.72 -24.84 2.51
C PRO A 23 32.55 -23.87 2.33
N LEU A 24 31.47 -24.03 3.09
CA LEU A 24 30.34 -23.08 3.10
C LEU A 24 30.73 -21.75 3.73
N ILE A 25 31.49 -21.77 4.83
CA ILE A 25 32.04 -20.57 5.48
C ILE A 25 33.04 -19.88 4.56
N LEU A 26 33.93 -20.62 3.91
CA LEU A 26 34.90 -20.08 2.96
C LEU A 26 34.21 -19.48 1.73
N LEU A 27 33.17 -20.13 1.19
CA LEU A 27 32.38 -19.60 0.09
C LEU A 27 31.61 -18.34 0.52
N ALA A 28 31.07 -18.30 1.74
CA ALA A 28 30.44 -17.11 2.31
C ALA A 28 31.44 -15.96 2.49
N LEU A 29 32.67 -16.24 2.95
CA LEU A 29 33.73 -15.25 3.09
C LEU A 29 34.24 -14.75 1.74
N LEU A 30 34.47 -15.65 0.77
CA LEU A 30 34.90 -15.28 -0.58
C LEU A 30 33.83 -14.49 -1.33
N SER A 31 32.56 -14.85 -1.18
CA SER A 31 31.45 -14.06 -1.72
C SER A 31 31.31 -12.71 -1.00
N ALA A 32 31.48 -12.64 0.32
CA ALA A 32 31.50 -11.38 1.06
C ALA A 32 32.65 -10.48 0.59
N VAL A 33 33.87 -11.01 0.45
CA VAL A 33 35.04 -10.29 -0.05
C VAL A 33 34.82 -9.83 -1.50
N TYR A 34 34.31 -10.70 -2.38
CA TYR A 34 33.99 -10.34 -3.77
C TYR A 34 32.94 -9.22 -3.83
N VAL A 35 31.90 -9.26 -2.99
CA VAL A 35 30.87 -8.21 -2.93
C VAL A 35 31.46 -6.91 -2.36
N ILE A 36 32.32 -6.95 -1.35
CA ILE A 36 33.01 -5.76 -0.80
C ILE A 36 33.93 -5.12 -1.86
N LEU A 37 34.68 -5.94 -2.60
CA LEU A 37 35.59 -5.47 -3.64
C LEU A 37 34.86 -4.97 -4.89
N SER A 38 33.74 -5.60 -5.27
CA SER A 38 32.92 -5.19 -6.42
C SER A 38 32.01 -3.99 -6.13
N SER A 39 31.58 -3.81 -4.87
CA SER A 39 30.81 -2.62 -4.44
C SER A 39 31.64 -1.34 -4.37
N SER A 40 32.97 -1.45 -4.44
CA SER A 40 33.90 -0.31 -4.37
C SER A 40 34.22 0.36 -5.71
N LYS A 41 33.63 -0.09 -6.85
CA LYS A 41 34.07 0.36 -8.19
C LYS A 41 32.99 0.89 -9.14
N LYS A 42 31.97 1.58 -8.64
CA LYS A 42 31.22 2.52 -9.49
C LYS A 42 31.04 3.83 -8.77
N LYS A 43 31.94 4.79 -9.01
CA LYS A 43 31.59 6.20 -8.86
C LYS A 43 30.44 6.43 -9.82
N ALA A 44 29.25 6.59 -9.28
CA ALA A 44 28.11 7.01 -10.07
C ALA A 44 28.26 8.53 -10.20
N ASP A 45 29.05 8.97 -11.19
CA ASP A 45 29.49 10.37 -11.34
C ASP A 45 28.32 11.37 -11.53
N HIS A 46 27.07 10.89 -11.56
CA HIS A 46 25.85 11.69 -11.73
C HIS A 46 24.74 11.38 -10.72
N LEU A 47 25.00 10.63 -9.64
CA LEU A 47 23.98 10.42 -8.61
C LEU A 47 24.03 11.52 -7.53
N PRO A 48 22.87 11.95 -7.01
CA PRO A 48 22.81 12.80 -5.83
C PRO A 48 23.58 12.19 -4.65
N PRO A 49 24.11 13.02 -3.73
CA PRO A 49 24.83 12.54 -2.53
C PRO A 49 23.92 11.68 -1.65
N GLY A 50 24.50 10.96 -0.68
CA GLY A 50 23.70 10.16 0.24
C GLY A 50 24.55 9.39 1.26
N PRO A 51 23.90 8.76 2.25
CA PRO A 51 24.59 7.96 3.24
C PRO A 51 25.29 6.77 2.59
N ARG A 52 26.49 6.44 3.09
CA ARG A 52 27.28 5.31 2.57
C ARG A 52 26.47 4.01 2.67
N GLN A 53 26.34 3.33 1.55
CA GLN A 53 25.58 2.08 1.43
C GLN A 53 26.41 0.87 1.88
N TRP A 54 25.74 -0.11 2.49
CA TRP A 54 26.34 -1.40 2.84
C TRP A 54 26.29 -2.36 1.63
N PRO A 55 27.25 -3.29 1.51
CA PRO A 55 27.18 -4.34 0.49
C PRO A 55 25.87 -5.15 0.61
N ILE A 56 25.24 -5.48 -0.52
CA ILE A 56 23.98 -6.25 -0.66
C ILE A 56 22.72 -5.57 -0.07
N ILE A 57 22.78 -5.06 1.16
CA ILE A 57 21.65 -4.51 1.91
C ILE A 57 21.40 -3.04 1.53
N GLY A 58 22.45 -2.33 1.12
CA GLY A 58 22.40 -0.91 0.82
C GLY A 58 22.15 -0.06 2.08
N ASN A 59 21.07 0.70 2.09
CA ASN A 59 20.64 1.61 3.15
C ASN A 59 19.38 1.13 3.89
N ILE A 60 18.93 -0.12 3.72
CA ILE A 60 17.72 -0.61 4.42
C ILE A 60 17.86 -0.43 5.94
N LEU A 61 19.01 -0.78 6.52
CA LEU A 61 19.24 -0.67 7.97
C LEU A 61 19.27 0.78 8.47
N HIS A 62 19.54 1.75 7.58
CA HIS A 62 19.51 3.17 7.91
C HIS A 62 18.10 3.71 8.09
N MET A 63 17.07 3.02 7.58
CA MET A 63 15.69 3.53 7.59
C MET A 63 15.00 3.38 8.95
N GLY A 64 15.41 2.41 9.76
CA GLY A 64 14.79 2.15 11.06
C GLY A 64 13.29 1.86 10.98
N LYS A 65 12.56 2.10 12.08
CA LYS A 65 11.10 1.89 12.14
C LYS A 65 10.29 2.98 11.44
N LEU A 66 10.84 4.19 11.32
CA LEU A 66 10.17 5.36 10.75
C LEU A 66 11.00 5.90 9.57
N PRO A 67 10.89 5.28 8.38
CA PRO A 67 11.73 5.61 7.22
C PRO A 67 11.71 7.08 6.84
N HIS A 68 10.53 7.72 6.94
CA HIS A 68 10.36 9.13 6.59
C HIS A 68 11.18 10.07 7.50
N ILE A 69 11.29 9.77 8.80
CA ILE A 69 12.14 10.54 9.73
C ILE A 69 13.61 10.34 9.38
N SER A 70 14.03 9.09 9.18
CA SER A 70 15.40 8.76 8.81
C SER A 70 15.81 9.46 7.50
N MET A 71 14.96 9.41 6.47
CA MET A 71 15.20 10.09 5.19
C MET A 71 15.30 11.62 5.37
N ALA A 72 14.46 12.23 6.19
CA ALA A 72 14.56 13.66 6.48
C ALA A 72 15.87 14.03 7.19
N HIS A 73 16.36 13.19 8.11
CA HIS A 73 17.67 13.38 8.73
C HIS A 73 18.81 13.28 7.72
N TYR A 74 18.80 12.29 6.83
CA TYR A 74 19.82 12.17 5.78
C TYR A 74 19.75 13.33 4.79
N ALA A 75 18.57 13.83 4.44
CA ALA A 75 18.43 14.99 3.58
C ALA A 75 19.04 16.26 4.21
N LYS A 76 18.89 16.46 5.53
CA LYS A 76 19.56 17.56 6.23
C LYS A 76 21.09 17.46 6.16
N ALA A 77 21.64 16.25 6.20
CA ALA A 77 23.08 16.02 6.19
C ALA A 77 23.71 16.03 4.79
N HIS A 78 22.99 15.54 3.78
CA HIS A 78 23.53 15.32 2.43
C HIS A 78 22.97 16.28 1.38
N GLY A 79 21.87 16.99 1.67
CA GLY A 79 21.25 17.95 0.78
C GLY A 79 19.82 17.58 0.37
N PRO A 80 19.16 18.48 -0.37
CA PRO A 80 17.73 18.38 -0.69
C PRO A 80 17.36 17.23 -1.64
N LEU A 81 18.34 16.64 -2.32
CA LEU A 81 18.17 15.50 -3.20
C LEU A 81 19.21 14.46 -2.81
N ILE A 82 18.76 13.28 -2.38
CA ILE A 82 19.66 12.21 -1.92
C ILE A 82 19.43 10.90 -2.66
N SER A 83 20.50 10.10 -2.75
CA SER A 83 20.44 8.74 -3.26
C SER A 83 20.50 7.72 -2.12
N LEU A 84 19.59 6.75 -2.17
CA LEU A 84 19.54 5.60 -1.27
C LEU A 84 19.48 4.33 -2.10
N ARG A 85 20.13 3.27 -1.63
CA ARG A 85 20.00 1.93 -2.21
C ARG A 85 19.23 1.04 -1.26
N LEU A 86 18.00 0.64 -1.56
CA LEU A 86 17.23 -0.30 -0.74
C LEU A 86 17.36 -1.71 -1.33
N GLY A 87 18.30 -2.50 -0.79
CA GLY A 87 18.69 -3.79 -1.38
C GLY A 87 19.35 -3.59 -2.74
N SER A 88 18.74 -4.08 -3.81
CA SER A 88 19.21 -3.83 -5.18
C SER A 88 18.61 -2.59 -5.84
N GLN A 89 17.66 -1.92 -5.19
CA GLN A 89 16.91 -0.81 -5.77
C GLN A 89 17.54 0.54 -5.48
N LEU A 90 17.70 1.39 -6.50
CA LEU A 90 18.05 2.79 -6.31
C LEU A 90 16.78 3.62 -6.07
N VAL A 91 16.80 4.45 -5.02
CA VAL A 91 15.73 5.38 -4.65
C VAL A 91 16.33 6.77 -4.54
N ILE A 92 15.72 7.73 -5.24
CA ILE A 92 16.07 9.15 -5.11
C ILE A 92 15.01 9.82 -4.26
N VAL A 93 15.43 10.59 -3.26
CA VAL A 93 14.53 11.27 -2.33
C VAL A 93 14.71 12.78 -2.47
N GLY A 94 13.65 13.47 -2.89
CA GLY A 94 13.57 14.94 -2.86
C GLY A 94 12.93 15.41 -1.55
N SER A 95 13.61 16.28 -0.82
CA SER A 95 13.22 16.73 0.53
C SER A 95 13.21 18.27 0.67
N SER A 96 12.95 18.98 -0.43
CA SER A 96 12.76 20.44 -0.45
C SER A 96 11.64 20.81 -1.42
N PRO A 97 11.03 21.99 -1.29
CA PRO A 97 10.05 22.51 -2.25
C PRO A 97 10.61 22.54 -3.68
N GLU A 98 11.86 22.93 -3.86
CA GLU A 98 12.52 23.05 -5.16
C GLU A 98 12.70 21.66 -5.80
N ALA A 99 13.19 20.68 -5.03
CA ALA A 99 13.33 19.30 -5.51
C ALA A 99 11.96 18.69 -5.83
N ALA A 100 10.94 18.95 -5.01
CA ALA A 100 9.59 18.48 -5.25
C ALA A 100 8.99 19.09 -6.53
N ALA A 101 9.16 20.40 -6.74
CA ALA A 101 8.72 21.08 -7.96
C ALA A 101 9.41 20.52 -9.21
N GLU A 102 10.72 20.26 -9.14
CA GLU A 102 11.44 19.68 -10.26
C GLU A 102 10.93 18.27 -10.61
N ILE A 103 10.72 17.41 -9.60
CA ILE A 103 10.27 16.03 -9.78
C ILE A 103 8.80 15.95 -10.24
N LEU A 104 7.91 16.70 -9.56
CA LEU A 104 6.46 16.55 -9.68
C LEU A 104 5.83 17.52 -10.68
N ARG A 105 6.56 18.54 -11.15
CA ARG A 105 6.07 19.53 -12.11
C ARG A 105 6.96 19.65 -13.35
N THR A 106 8.27 19.86 -13.19
CA THR A 106 9.15 20.09 -14.35
C THR A 106 9.40 18.81 -15.13
N GLN A 107 9.67 17.70 -14.43
CA GLN A 107 9.99 16.38 -15.00
C GLN A 107 8.81 15.39 -14.91
N ASP A 108 7.60 15.88 -14.64
CA ASP A 108 6.41 15.08 -14.36
C ASP A 108 6.11 14.07 -15.48
N ARG A 109 6.32 14.46 -16.74
CA ARG A 109 6.11 13.60 -17.91
C ARG A 109 6.97 12.34 -17.86
N PHE A 110 8.19 12.43 -17.33
CA PHE A 110 9.13 11.30 -17.23
C PHE A 110 9.01 10.55 -15.90
N LEU A 111 8.62 11.24 -14.83
CA LEU A 111 8.63 10.73 -13.46
C LEU A 111 7.23 10.43 -12.88
N SER A 112 6.18 10.52 -13.69
CA SER A 112 4.80 10.21 -13.28
C SER A 112 4.52 8.72 -13.08
N ALA A 113 5.32 7.85 -13.72
CA ALA A 113 5.21 6.40 -13.61
C ALA A 113 5.30 5.90 -12.16
N ARG A 114 4.57 4.82 -11.84
CA ARG A 114 4.55 4.22 -10.51
C ARG A 114 5.27 2.88 -10.48
N LYS A 115 6.08 2.66 -9.44
CA LYS A 115 6.57 1.33 -9.10
C LYS A 115 5.52 0.63 -8.22
N ILE A 116 4.91 -0.43 -8.75
CA ILE A 116 3.96 -1.24 -7.98
C ILE A 116 4.72 -2.17 -7.03
N PRO A 117 4.42 -2.16 -5.72
CA PRO A 117 4.92 -3.14 -4.77
C PRO A 117 4.52 -4.56 -5.19
N SER A 118 5.41 -5.53 -5.00
CA SER A 118 5.25 -6.90 -5.48
C SER A 118 4.07 -7.61 -4.82
N GLY A 119 3.75 -7.24 -3.57
CA GLY A 119 2.55 -7.72 -2.88
C GLY A 119 1.24 -7.17 -3.48
N MET A 120 1.31 -6.07 -4.24
CA MET A 120 0.17 -5.40 -4.87
C MET A 120 0.11 -5.63 -6.39
N LYS A 121 1.00 -6.44 -6.96
CA LYS A 121 0.95 -6.82 -8.39
C LYS A 121 -0.05 -7.96 -8.59
N TYR A 122 -1.33 -7.62 -8.68
CA TYR A 122 -2.38 -8.59 -9.00
C TYR A 122 -2.24 -9.08 -10.45
N LYS A 123 -2.08 -10.40 -10.62
CA LYS A 123 -1.72 -11.03 -11.90
C LYS A 123 -2.75 -10.87 -13.03
N HIS A 124 -4.01 -10.58 -12.67
CA HIS A 124 -5.12 -10.50 -13.61
C HIS A 124 -5.68 -9.07 -13.73
N VAL A 125 -4.90 -8.07 -13.31
CA VAL A 125 -5.33 -6.67 -13.30
C VAL A 125 -4.43 -5.87 -14.20
N ASP A 126 -5.04 -5.22 -15.19
CA ASP A 126 -4.35 -4.20 -15.96
C ASP A 126 -4.34 -2.89 -15.16
N HIS A 127 -3.28 -2.70 -14.38
CA HIS A 127 -3.13 -1.51 -13.52
C HIS A 127 -3.14 -0.21 -14.32
N ASP A 128 -2.71 -0.21 -15.58
CA ASP A 128 -2.61 1.01 -16.40
C ASP A 128 -3.98 1.51 -16.87
N SER A 129 -4.98 0.63 -16.99
CA SER A 129 -6.35 0.99 -17.38
C SER A 129 -7.33 0.96 -16.20
N MET A 130 -7.02 0.24 -15.13
CA MET A 130 -7.96 0.00 -14.03
C MET A 130 -7.62 0.73 -12.73
N SER A 131 -6.49 1.44 -12.63
CA SER A 131 -6.03 2.02 -11.36
C SER A 131 -5.54 3.46 -11.50
N LEU A 132 -6.13 4.42 -10.79
CA LEU A 132 -5.57 5.77 -10.71
C LEU A 132 -4.26 5.81 -9.91
N LEU A 133 -4.16 4.98 -8.86
CA LEU A 133 -3.05 5.00 -7.90
C LEU A 133 -1.83 4.21 -8.37
N TRP A 134 -2.07 3.05 -9.00
CA TRP A 134 -1.01 2.06 -9.32
C TRP A 134 -0.71 1.93 -10.82
N ALA A 135 -1.31 2.75 -11.69
CA ALA A 135 -0.93 2.79 -13.09
C ALA A 135 0.58 3.02 -13.24
N THR A 136 1.25 2.10 -13.91
CA THR A 136 2.67 2.18 -14.26
C THR A 136 2.92 3.20 -15.35
N LYS A 137 1.88 3.50 -16.15
CA LYS A 137 1.90 4.51 -17.22
C LYS A 137 0.64 5.36 -17.19
N CYS A 138 0.79 6.66 -17.42
CA CYS A 138 -0.34 7.57 -17.63
C CYS A 138 -0.86 7.49 -19.08
N GLY A 139 -1.32 6.30 -19.47
CA GLY A 139 -1.89 6.00 -20.79
C GLY A 139 -3.33 6.53 -20.96
N GLU A 140 -3.97 6.18 -22.08
CA GLU A 140 -5.33 6.61 -22.38
C GLU A 140 -6.36 6.08 -21.37
N GLY A 141 -6.26 4.81 -20.97
CA GLY A 141 -7.12 4.22 -19.93
C GLY A 141 -7.06 4.99 -18.61
N TRP A 142 -5.86 5.25 -18.09
CA TRP A 142 -5.66 6.09 -16.89
C TRP A 142 -6.24 7.50 -17.05
N LYS A 143 -6.06 8.14 -18.22
CA LYS A 143 -6.61 9.48 -18.48
C LYS A 143 -8.14 9.49 -18.51
N ASN A 144 -8.75 8.47 -19.11
CA ASN A 144 -10.19 8.32 -19.19
C ASN A 144 -10.77 8.11 -17.79
N LEU A 145 -10.21 7.18 -17.03
CA LEU A 145 -10.60 6.94 -15.64
C LEU A 145 -10.43 8.20 -14.78
N ARG A 146 -9.30 8.91 -14.92
CA ARG A 146 -9.04 10.16 -14.17
C ARG A 146 -10.05 11.24 -14.51
N THR A 147 -10.42 11.34 -15.79
CA THR A 147 -11.38 12.32 -16.27
C THR A 147 -12.78 12.01 -15.75
N LEU A 148 -13.18 10.74 -15.76
CA LEU A 148 -14.43 10.26 -15.18
C LEU A 148 -14.51 10.64 -13.69
N CYS A 149 -13.54 10.21 -12.87
CA CYS A 149 -13.54 10.54 -11.44
C CYS A 149 -13.50 12.06 -11.19
N ARG A 150 -12.74 12.82 -11.97
CA ARG A 150 -12.69 14.28 -11.83
C ARG A 150 -14.05 14.92 -12.09
N ASN A 151 -14.77 14.48 -13.12
CA ASN A 151 -16.03 15.08 -13.51
C ASN A 151 -17.17 14.67 -12.57
N GLU A 152 -17.21 13.40 -12.21
CA GLU A 152 -18.34 12.78 -11.53
C GLU A 152 -18.21 12.75 -10.00
N LEU A 153 -16.99 12.66 -9.44
CA LEU A 153 -16.76 12.63 -7.99
C LEU A 153 -16.17 13.91 -7.44
N PHE A 154 -15.24 14.52 -8.17
CA PHE A 154 -14.37 15.58 -7.63
C PHE A 154 -14.60 16.95 -8.29
N SER A 155 -15.67 17.11 -9.08
CA SER A 155 -16.04 18.41 -9.64
C SER A 155 -16.67 19.29 -8.56
N GLY A 156 -16.62 20.62 -8.73
CA GLY A 156 -17.28 21.55 -7.80
C GLY A 156 -18.76 21.21 -7.62
N LYS A 157 -19.46 20.93 -8.73
CA LYS A 157 -20.87 20.50 -8.72
C LYS A 157 -21.08 19.20 -7.94
N ALA A 158 -20.24 18.18 -8.15
CA ALA A 158 -20.36 16.90 -7.42
C ALA A 158 -20.10 17.08 -5.91
N ILE A 159 -19.09 17.87 -5.55
CA ILE A 159 -18.76 18.16 -4.15
C ILE A 159 -19.89 18.93 -3.45
N GLU A 160 -20.50 19.89 -4.13
CA GLU A 160 -21.64 20.67 -3.63
C GLU A 160 -22.91 19.83 -3.50
N ALA A 161 -23.22 18.99 -4.49
CA ALA A 161 -24.39 18.10 -4.45
C ALA A 161 -24.36 17.14 -3.25
N GLN A 162 -23.17 16.78 -2.77
CA GLN A 162 -22.96 15.91 -1.61
C GLN A 162 -22.86 16.65 -0.27
N ALA A 163 -23.01 17.97 -0.23
CA ALA A 163 -22.81 18.76 0.99
C ALA A 163 -23.77 18.35 2.11
N SER A 164 -25.06 18.21 1.81
CA SER A 164 -26.10 17.81 2.77
C SER A 164 -25.84 16.44 3.38
N LEU A 165 -25.33 15.49 2.60
CA LEU A 165 -24.92 14.18 3.08
C LEU A 165 -23.77 14.29 4.09
N ARG A 166 -22.73 15.08 3.77
CA ARG A 166 -21.60 15.28 4.69
C ARG A 166 -22.04 15.95 5.98
N GLU A 167 -22.88 16.99 5.89
CA GLU A 167 -23.45 17.68 7.05
C GLU A 167 -24.26 16.73 7.93
N LYS A 168 -25.13 15.91 7.33
CA LYS A 168 -25.88 14.87 8.05
C LYS A 168 -24.94 13.90 8.77
N LYS A 169 -23.93 13.36 8.08
CA LYS A 169 -23.00 12.37 8.64
C LYS A 169 -22.15 12.94 9.77
N VAL A 170 -21.70 14.18 9.65
CA VAL A 170 -21.00 14.89 10.73
C VAL A 170 -21.94 15.21 11.88
N GLY A 171 -23.18 15.61 11.60
CA GLY A 171 -24.22 15.83 12.61
C GLY A 171 -24.47 14.57 13.45
N GLU A 172 -24.67 13.42 12.82
CA GLU A 172 -24.80 12.10 13.47
C GLU A 172 -23.61 11.81 14.39
N MET A 173 -22.37 12.13 13.96
CA MET A 173 -21.17 11.97 14.77
C MET A 173 -21.16 12.88 16.00
N VAL A 174 -21.53 14.15 15.83
CA VAL A 174 -21.59 15.13 16.92
C VAL A 174 -22.67 14.76 17.94
N GLU A 175 -23.86 14.34 17.49
CA GLU A 175 -24.93 13.82 18.35
C GLU A 175 -24.43 12.62 19.18
N TYR A 176 -23.74 11.68 18.53
CA TYR A 176 -23.17 10.51 19.19
C TYR A 176 -22.18 10.91 20.29
N VAL A 177 -21.22 11.79 19.99
CA VAL A 177 -20.24 12.26 20.98
C VAL A 177 -20.94 12.99 22.14
N ARG A 178 -21.92 13.84 21.86
CA ARG A 178 -22.69 14.54 22.90
C ARG A 178 -23.47 13.56 23.79
N SER A 179 -24.10 12.54 23.21
CA SER A 179 -24.85 11.52 23.97
C SER A 179 -23.97 10.73 24.95
N ARG A 180 -22.64 10.78 24.75
CA ARG A 180 -21.63 10.08 25.55
C ARG A 180 -20.88 11.02 26.50
N GLN A 181 -21.48 12.16 26.85
CA GLN A 181 -20.90 13.09 27.83
C GLN A 181 -20.51 12.37 29.13
N GLY A 182 -19.27 12.59 29.58
CA GLY A 182 -18.72 11.94 30.77
C GLY A 182 -18.23 10.50 30.54
N GLN A 183 -18.30 9.98 29.32
CA GLN A 183 -17.80 8.64 28.95
C GLN A 183 -16.56 8.73 28.05
N VAL A 184 -15.75 7.67 28.07
CA VAL A 184 -14.61 7.53 27.15
C VAL A 184 -15.13 7.13 25.76
N VAL A 185 -14.73 7.87 24.73
CA VAL A 185 -15.13 7.62 23.34
C VAL A 185 -13.89 7.45 22.46
N SER A 186 -13.92 6.46 21.56
CA SER A 186 -12.90 6.28 20.53
C SER A 186 -13.16 7.21 19.34
N ILE A 187 -12.55 8.40 19.36
CA ILE A 187 -12.70 9.38 18.26
C ILE A 187 -12.24 8.80 16.91
N GLY A 188 -11.19 7.97 16.91
CA GLY A 188 -10.70 7.33 15.69
C GLY A 188 -11.75 6.44 15.03
N ASP A 189 -12.51 5.66 15.82
CA ASP A 189 -13.56 4.79 15.30
C ASP A 189 -14.80 5.58 14.84
N SER A 190 -15.15 6.64 15.58
CA SER A 190 -16.25 7.53 15.19
C SER A 190 -15.95 8.22 13.87
N VAL A 191 -14.76 8.81 13.73
CA VAL A 191 -14.32 9.47 12.49
C VAL A 191 -14.22 8.45 11.34
N PHE A 192 -13.63 7.28 11.58
CA PHE A 192 -13.55 6.23 10.56
C PHE A 192 -14.94 5.86 10.06
N THR A 193 -15.88 5.55 10.96
CA THR A 193 -17.24 5.16 10.59
C THR A 193 -17.95 6.28 9.85
N THR A 194 -17.85 7.52 10.31
CA THR A 194 -18.48 8.68 9.67
C THR A 194 -17.97 8.86 8.24
N VAL A 195 -16.65 8.90 8.02
CA VAL A 195 -16.10 9.09 6.67
C VAL A 195 -16.35 7.86 5.80
N PHE A 196 -16.25 6.67 6.37
CA PHE A 196 -16.49 5.44 5.65
C PHE A 196 -17.94 5.38 5.13
N ASN A 197 -18.92 5.63 5.98
CA ASN A 197 -20.34 5.67 5.62
C ASN A 197 -20.67 6.82 4.68
N THR A 198 -20.01 7.99 4.84
CA THR A 198 -20.15 9.09 3.87
C THR A 198 -19.74 8.61 2.48
N LEU A 199 -18.58 7.96 2.36
CA LEU A 199 -18.09 7.46 1.09
C LEU A 199 -18.96 6.33 0.53
N THR A 200 -19.41 5.37 1.34
CA THR A 200 -20.31 4.33 0.83
C THR A 200 -21.69 4.87 0.46
N ASN A 201 -22.14 5.94 1.08
CA ASN A 201 -23.38 6.59 0.69
C ASN A 201 -23.23 7.32 -0.65
N VAL A 202 -22.09 7.98 -0.90
CA VAL A 202 -21.76 8.51 -2.24
C VAL A 202 -21.69 7.41 -3.31
N LEU A 203 -21.18 6.24 -2.95
CA LEU A 203 -20.92 5.15 -3.90
C LEU A 203 -22.15 4.23 -4.13
N PHE A 204 -22.98 4.02 -3.10
CA PHE A 204 -24.03 2.99 -3.08
C PHE A 204 -25.36 3.48 -2.48
N SER A 205 -25.46 4.76 -2.10
CA SER A 205 -26.61 5.31 -1.36
C SER A 205 -26.90 4.61 -0.02
N LYS A 206 -25.93 3.88 0.54
CA LYS A 206 -26.10 3.03 1.73
C LYS A 206 -25.00 3.26 2.78
N ASP A 207 -25.39 3.16 4.05
CA ASP A 207 -24.47 3.02 5.16
C ASP A 207 -24.09 1.55 5.32
N PHE A 208 -22.80 1.28 5.44
CA PHE A 208 -22.27 -0.09 5.52
C PHE A 208 -21.91 -0.49 6.94
N ILE A 209 -21.73 0.50 7.82
CA ILE A 209 -21.43 0.30 9.24
C ILE A 209 -22.61 0.84 10.04
N ASN A 210 -23.25 -0.05 10.82
CA ASN A 210 -24.39 0.30 11.65
C ASN A 210 -23.94 0.83 13.02
N GLY A 211 -24.26 2.09 13.28
CA GLY A 211 -23.94 2.77 14.54
C GLY A 211 -22.48 3.23 14.62
N LEU A 212 -22.24 4.23 15.45
CA LEU A 212 -20.91 4.81 15.69
C LEU A 212 -20.17 4.16 16.87
N GLU A 213 -20.80 3.16 17.48
CA GLU A 213 -20.29 2.46 18.65
C GLU A 213 -19.25 1.40 18.28
N HIS A 214 -18.23 1.32 19.13
CA HIS A 214 -17.17 0.32 19.07
C HIS A 214 -17.73 -1.08 19.34
N LYS A 215 -18.32 -1.72 18.33
CA LYS A 215 -18.38 -3.19 18.29
C LYS A 215 -17.01 -3.65 17.83
N GLY A 216 -16.05 -3.61 18.76
CA GLY A 216 -14.62 -3.78 18.49
C GLY A 216 -14.39 -4.80 17.39
N SER A 217 -13.84 -4.33 16.27
CA SER A 217 -13.37 -5.08 15.10
C SER A 217 -13.78 -6.56 15.12
N ALA A 218 -15.08 -6.86 14.98
CA ALA A 218 -15.51 -8.25 14.84
C ALA A 218 -14.71 -8.82 13.67
N ALA A 219 -14.01 -9.93 13.87
CA ALA A 219 -13.12 -10.48 12.86
C ALA A 219 -13.91 -10.69 11.55
N GLY A 220 -13.53 -9.96 10.50
CA GLY A 220 -14.24 -9.98 9.21
C GLY A 220 -15.20 -8.81 8.96
N GLY A 221 -15.38 -7.90 9.93
CA GLY A 221 -16.09 -6.64 9.72
C GLY A 221 -15.30 -5.68 8.83
N LEU A 222 -16.00 -4.76 8.17
CA LEU A 222 -15.44 -3.87 7.16
C LEU A 222 -14.25 -3.04 7.65
N GLN A 223 -14.37 -2.42 8.84
CA GLN A 223 -13.28 -1.69 9.48
C GLN A 223 -12.05 -2.58 9.77
N SER A 224 -12.27 -3.85 10.12
CA SER A 224 -11.19 -4.80 10.38
C SER A 224 -10.43 -5.13 9.09
N LEU A 225 -11.14 -5.30 7.99
CA LEU A 225 -10.58 -5.64 6.68
C LEU A 225 -9.82 -4.45 6.07
N THR A 226 -10.37 -3.23 6.17
CA THR A 226 -9.67 -2.02 5.72
C THR A 226 -8.39 -1.78 6.52
N SER A 227 -8.47 -1.86 7.86
CA SER A 227 -7.29 -1.73 8.73
C SER A 227 -6.24 -2.79 8.38
N ARG A 228 -6.68 -4.03 8.16
CA ARG A 228 -5.79 -5.13 7.78
C ARG A 228 -5.12 -4.89 6.43
N LEU A 229 -5.83 -4.33 5.44
CA LEU A 229 -5.24 -3.99 4.15
C LEU A 229 -4.20 -2.89 4.28
N VAL A 230 -4.45 -1.85 5.06
CA VAL A 230 -3.49 -0.77 5.33
C VAL A 230 -2.24 -1.33 6.01
N GLU A 231 -2.41 -2.15 7.04
CA GLU A 231 -1.30 -2.82 7.73
C GLU A 231 -0.45 -3.65 6.78
N LEU A 232 -1.08 -4.54 6.00
CA LEU A 232 -0.39 -5.42 5.05
C LEU A 232 0.34 -4.64 3.97
N SER A 233 -0.25 -3.53 3.51
CA SER A 233 0.30 -2.63 2.50
C SER A 233 1.54 -1.88 3.00
N ALA A 234 1.65 -1.65 4.31
CA ALA A 234 2.78 -0.97 4.93
C ALA A 234 3.95 -1.92 5.27
N VAL A 235 3.76 -3.24 5.21
CA VAL A 235 4.84 -4.20 5.50
C VAL A 235 5.90 -4.15 4.40
N PRO A 236 7.18 -3.90 4.73
CA PRO A 236 8.27 -3.98 3.76
C PRO A 236 8.36 -5.38 3.15
N ASN A 237 8.33 -5.48 1.83
CA ASN A 237 8.44 -6.74 1.12
C ASN A 237 9.87 -6.93 0.57
N VAL A 238 10.51 -8.05 0.93
CA VAL A 238 11.84 -8.44 0.45
C VAL A 238 11.89 -8.48 -1.08
N ALA A 239 10.81 -8.92 -1.73
CA ALA A 239 10.72 -8.95 -3.19
C ALA A 239 10.79 -7.55 -3.83
N ASP A 240 10.43 -6.48 -3.11
CA ASP A 240 10.49 -5.12 -3.61
C ASP A 240 11.90 -4.53 -3.59
N PHE A 241 12.75 -5.04 -2.69
CA PHE A 241 14.16 -4.71 -2.59
C PHE A 241 15.05 -5.62 -3.44
N TYR A 242 14.60 -6.85 -3.71
CA TYR A 242 15.34 -7.87 -4.44
C TYR A 242 14.41 -8.57 -5.46
N PRO A 243 14.34 -8.07 -6.72
CA PRO A 243 13.44 -8.59 -7.73
C PRO A 243 13.61 -10.07 -8.09
N ILE A 244 14.77 -10.68 -7.76
CA ILE A 244 14.99 -12.12 -7.92
C ILE A 244 13.98 -12.97 -7.12
N PHE A 245 13.36 -12.40 -6.08
CA PHE A 245 12.33 -13.05 -5.27
C PHE A 245 10.88 -12.69 -5.67
N ALA A 246 10.68 -11.89 -6.72
CA ALA A 246 9.35 -11.36 -7.09
C ALA A 246 8.28 -12.43 -7.36
N GLY A 247 8.68 -13.64 -7.76
CA GLY A 247 7.77 -14.77 -8.01
C GLY A 247 7.48 -15.67 -6.82
N LEU A 248 8.19 -15.51 -5.70
CA LEU A 248 8.17 -16.49 -4.60
C LEU A 248 7.19 -16.13 -3.47
N ASP A 249 6.77 -14.86 -3.38
CA ASP A 249 5.98 -14.33 -2.26
C ASP A 249 6.50 -14.77 -0.87
N PRO A 250 7.79 -14.51 -0.54
CA PRO A 250 8.46 -15.12 0.61
C PRO A 250 7.81 -14.79 1.97
N GLN A 251 7.14 -13.63 2.06
CA GLN A 251 6.42 -13.19 3.27
C GLN A 251 4.92 -13.47 3.22
N ARG A 252 4.46 -14.17 2.17
CA ARG A 252 3.04 -14.41 1.87
C ARG A 252 2.20 -13.12 1.81
N LEU A 253 2.82 -12.00 1.47
CA LEU A 253 2.16 -10.69 1.46
C LEU A 253 1.16 -10.60 0.32
N TYR A 254 1.51 -11.11 -0.87
CA TYR A 254 0.56 -11.19 -1.98
C TYR A 254 -0.65 -12.03 -1.59
N ALA A 255 -0.43 -13.25 -1.08
CA ALA A 255 -1.52 -14.13 -0.68
C ALA A 255 -2.42 -13.52 0.42
N ARG A 256 -1.84 -12.83 1.40
CA ARG A 256 -2.59 -12.17 2.49
C ARG A 256 -3.37 -10.95 2.00
N LEU A 257 -2.77 -10.13 1.14
CA LEU A 257 -3.42 -8.96 0.53
C LEU A 257 -4.59 -9.40 -0.35
N THR A 258 -4.40 -10.40 -1.20
CA THR A 258 -5.47 -10.96 -2.04
C THR A 258 -6.62 -11.50 -1.22
N LYS A 259 -6.35 -12.34 -0.21
CA LYS A 259 -7.40 -12.87 0.67
C LYS A 259 -8.19 -11.76 1.38
N THR A 260 -7.50 -10.72 1.87
CA THR A 260 -8.15 -9.62 2.60
C THR A 260 -8.97 -8.75 1.64
N TYR A 261 -8.46 -8.52 0.42
CA TYR A 261 -9.15 -7.82 -0.65
C TYR A 261 -10.43 -8.55 -1.07
N GLU A 262 -10.36 -9.86 -1.33
CA GLU A 262 -11.52 -10.69 -1.69
C GLU A 262 -12.60 -10.66 -0.60
N ALA A 263 -12.19 -10.74 0.67
CA ALA A 263 -13.11 -10.64 1.80
C ALA A 263 -13.79 -9.25 1.88
N ALA A 264 -13.08 -8.17 1.56
CA ALA A 264 -13.66 -6.83 1.53
C ALA A 264 -14.65 -6.67 0.37
N CYS A 265 -14.30 -7.14 -0.83
CA CYS A 265 -15.18 -7.12 -2.00
C CYS A 265 -16.47 -7.92 -1.77
N ALA A 266 -16.39 -9.04 -1.04
CA ALA A 266 -17.56 -9.85 -0.70
C ALA A 266 -18.62 -9.09 0.11
N LEU A 267 -18.24 -8.02 0.82
CA LEU A 267 -19.18 -7.23 1.64
C LEU A 267 -20.13 -6.37 0.80
N TRP A 268 -19.70 -5.85 -0.35
CA TRP A 268 -20.57 -5.07 -1.26
C TRP A 268 -20.96 -5.79 -2.55
N ALA A 269 -20.42 -6.98 -2.82
CA ALA A 269 -20.83 -7.78 -3.97
C ALA A 269 -22.36 -7.97 -4.08
N PRO A 270 -23.12 -8.17 -2.98
CA PRO A 270 -24.58 -8.22 -3.06
C PRO A 270 -25.21 -6.92 -3.59
N HIS A 271 -24.65 -5.76 -3.25
CA HIS A 271 -25.14 -4.46 -3.71
C HIS A 271 -24.85 -4.21 -5.18
N ILE A 272 -23.67 -4.61 -5.66
CA ILE A 272 -23.35 -4.55 -7.10
C ILE A 272 -24.31 -5.45 -7.88
N ARG A 273 -24.55 -6.67 -7.39
CA ARG A 273 -25.47 -7.63 -8.02
C ARG A 273 -26.92 -7.12 -8.03
N GLU A 274 -27.42 -6.71 -6.88
CA GLU A 274 -28.75 -6.10 -6.71
C GLU A 274 -28.92 -4.95 -7.70
N ARG A 275 -27.93 -4.07 -7.82
CA ARG A 275 -27.99 -2.95 -8.74
C ARG A 275 -27.97 -3.42 -10.20
N ARG A 276 -27.13 -4.36 -10.60
CA ARG A 276 -27.15 -4.89 -11.99
C ARG A 276 -28.47 -5.51 -12.39
N GLU A 277 -29.17 -6.17 -11.46
CA GLU A 277 -30.47 -6.81 -11.72
C GLU A 277 -31.62 -5.80 -11.79
N THR A 278 -31.52 -4.70 -11.05
CA THR A 278 -32.60 -3.69 -10.91
C THR A 278 -32.37 -2.44 -11.74
N HIS A 279 -31.15 -2.18 -12.17
CA HIS A 279 -30.77 -1.00 -12.95
C HIS A 279 -31.36 -1.13 -14.36
N VAL A 280 -32.43 -0.39 -14.61
CA VAL A 280 -32.91 -0.08 -15.95
C VAL A 280 -32.12 1.15 -16.39
N PRO A 281 -31.33 1.10 -17.47
CA PRO A 281 -30.65 2.29 -17.98
C PRO A 281 -31.70 3.37 -18.20
N ALA A 282 -31.66 4.42 -17.39
CA ALA A 282 -32.64 5.48 -17.51
C ALA A 282 -32.38 6.13 -18.86
N ALA A 283 -33.33 6.02 -19.79
CA ALA A 283 -33.32 6.82 -21.01
C ALA A 283 -33.53 8.30 -20.61
N GLY A 284 -32.46 8.97 -20.15
CA GLY A 284 -32.42 10.37 -19.77
C GLY A 284 -32.60 10.70 -18.27
N GLY A 285 -32.38 9.76 -17.35
CA GLY A 285 -32.36 10.05 -15.91
C GLY A 285 -30.95 10.32 -15.38
N ASP A 286 -30.80 11.20 -14.39
CA ASP A 286 -29.52 11.41 -13.71
C ASP A 286 -29.16 10.17 -12.85
N PRO A 287 -27.88 9.74 -12.80
CA PRO A 287 -27.45 8.61 -11.96
C PRO A 287 -27.79 8.84 -10.49
N GLN A 288 -28.27 7.80 -9.80
CA GLN A 288 -28.64 7.92 -8.38
C GLN A 288 -27.40 8.04 -7.49
N ASP A 289 -26.38 7.26 -7.79
CA ASP A 289 -25.10 7.25 -7.10
C ASP A 289 -23.96 6.84 -8.04
N PHE A 290 -22.74 6.80 -7.51
CA PHE A 290 -21.57 6.55 -8.35
C PHE A 290 -21.46 5.11 -8.86
N LEU A 291 -22.16 4.15 -8.23
CA LEU A 291 -22.24 2.79 -8.79
C LEU A 291 -23.00 2.82 -10.13
N ASP A 292 -24.08 3.60 -10.25
CA ASP A 292 -24.79 3.74 -11.53
C ASP A 292 -23.88 4.32 -12.62
N VAL A 293 -23.07 5.32 -12.28
CA VAL A 293 -22.07 5.89 -13.21
C VAL A 293 -21.13 4.80 -13.72
N PHE A 294 -20.62 3.93 -12.85
CA PHE A 294 -19.78 2.81 -13.28
C PHE A 294 -20.52 1.82 -14.18
N LEU A 295 -21.75 1.47 -13.84
CA LEU A 295 -22.56 0.52 -14.61
C LEU A 295 -22.91 1.07 -16.01
N GLU A 296 -23.29 2.34 -16.10
CA GLU A 296 -23.59 3.04 -17.36
C GLU A 296 -22.37 3.18 -18.27
N ASN A 297 -21.17 3.31 -17.68
CA ASN A 297 -19.90 3.32 -18.40
C ASN A 297 -19.35 1.91 -18.71
N GLY A 298 -20.12 0.85 -18.44
CA GLY A 298 -19.79 -0.53 -18.82
C GLY A 298 -18.72 -1.19 -17.94
N PHE A 299 -18.49 -0.69 -16.73
CA PHE A 299 -17.50 -1.30 -15.82
C PHE A 299 -18.00 -2.67 -15.34
N ASP A 300 -17.12 -3.67 -15.36
CA ASP A 300 -17.36 -4.98 -14.77
C ASP A 300 -17.16 -4.98 -13.24
N ASP A 301 -17.60 -6.06 -12.57
CA ASP A 301 -17.51 -6.18 -11.11
C ASP A 301 -16.06 -6.11 -10.61
N HIS A 302 -15.11 -6.63 -11.39
CA HIS A 302 -13.71 -6.61 -11.02
C HIS A 302 -13.14 -5.19 -11.06
N GLN A 303 -13.47 -4.41 -12.09
CA GLN A 303 -13.10 -3.00 -12.22
C GLN A 303 -13.72 -2.16 -11.11
N ILE A 304 -15.02 -2.33 -10.84
CA ILE A 304 -15.72 -1.63 -9.74
C ILE A 304 -15.05 -1.94 -8.41
N ASN A 305 -14.85 -3.22 -8.09
CA ASN A 305 -14.18 -3.65 -6.86
C ASN A 305 -12.78 -3.05 -6.70
N TRP A 306 -12.03 -2.99 -7.80
CA TRP A 306 -10.67 -2.45 -7.78
C TRP A 306 -10.65 -0.96 -7.42
N LEU A 307 -11.51 -0.17 -8.04
CA LEU A 307 -11.63 1.28 -7.78
C LEU A 307 -12.07 1.57 -6.35
N LEU A 308 -13.08 0.83 -5.86
CA LEU A 308 -13.62 0.99 -4.51
C LEU A 308 -12.59 0.70 -3.41
N MET A 309 -11.75 -0.31 -3.61
CA MET A 309 -10.73 -0.70 -2.64
C MET A 309 -9.47 0.17 -2.75
N LYS A 310 -8.82 0.16 -3.92
CA LYS A 310 -7.43 0.57 -4.03
C LYS A 310 -7.23 2.08 -4.22
N GLU A 311 -8.29 2.82 -4.56
CA GLU A 311 -8.23 4.29 -4.60
C GLU A 311 -8.60 4.93 -3.27
N LYS A 312 -9.41 4.24 -2.43
CA LYS A 312 -9.85 4.71 -1.11
C LYS A 312 -8.83 4.41 0.01
N ASP A 313 -8.08 3.32 -0.11
CA ASP A 313 -7.24 2.77 0.97
C ASP A 313 -6.07 3.68 1.41
N MET A 314 -5.71 4.74 0.68
CA MET A 314 -4.63 5.67 1.09
C MET A 314 -5.08 6.90 1.89
N LEU A 315 -6.38 7.12 2.09
CA LEU A 315 -6.88 8.24 2.92
C LEU A 315 -6.91 7.94 4.43
N PHE A 316 -6.63 6.70 4.82
CA PHE A 316 -6.66 6.26 6.22
C PHE A 316 -5.39 5.52 6.57
N VAL A 317 -4.32 6.26 6.85
CA VAL A 317 -3.22 5.73 7.66
C VAL A 317 -3.55 6.08 9.11
N PRO A 318 -4.08 5.16 9.93
CA PRO A 318 -4.08 5.37 11.36
C PRO A 318 -2.63 5.51 11.81
N ASN A 319 -2.37 6.58 12.57
CA ASN A 319 -1.07 6.86 13.15
C ASN A 319 -0.60 5.62 13.93
N PRO A 320 0.58 5.03 13.64
CA PRO A 320 1.11 3.98 14.49
C PRO A 320 1.28 4.57 15.89
N LYS A 321 0.63 3.96 16.89
CA LYS A 321 0.83 4.35 18.28
C LYS A 321 2.34 4.29 18.60
N PRO A 322 2.86 5.26 19.37
CA PRO A 322 4.29 5.40 19.64
C PRO A 322 4.91 4.17 20.31
#